data_AF-A0A1I3HUY8-F1
#
_entry.id   AF-A0A1I3HUY8-F1
#
_cell.length_a   1.000
_cell.length_b   1.000
_cell.length_c   1.000
_cell.angle_alpha   90.00
_cell.angle_beta   90.00
_cell.angle_gamma   90.00
#
_symmetry.space_group_name_H-M   'P 1'
#
loop_
_entity.id
_entity.type
_entity.pdbx_description
1 polymer ?
#
loop_
_entity_poly.entity_id
_entity_poly.type
_entity_poly.pdbx_seq_one_letter_code
_entity_poly.pdbx_strand_id
1 'polypeptide(L)'
;MTEQAVASGLALLGVPPLPDLDAIDRHITELDGAAARHQALATESRQVLRLASANSGPAADAANAHVTGRDGTAATADDLAHRLSVTAGTLRSTRGVLVWVGGSLAGLGLLAVAAAVHAPQLLPRLRMLAARFSFRLREIIARIGALMRSMSTTLTNRRVDKIASRFHDRWRAPRKLSGNTYEPRVKTTTDSAWIKKHSTDQVDIANTRYRSLPADWQRENRESARIGVQLVDEARASGVNVRSERFMEEASSVVHDKWLARNGSWASEEQRRPYELLSQAEKEKDRDVIRTVLGI
;
A
#
# COMPACT_ATOMS: atom_id res chain seq x y z
N MET A 1 20.92 -35.58 -14.07
CA MET A 1 21.74 -36.23 -13.01
C MET A 1 22.26 -35.22 -11.97
N THR A 2 22.63 -34.00 -12.35
CA THR A 2 23.18 -32.96 -11.46
C THR A 2 22.20 -32.44 -10.40
N GLU A 3 20.94 -32.16 -10.74
CA GLU A 3 19.94 -31.67 -9.76
C GLU A 3 19.61 -32.70 -8.68
N GLN A 4 19.42 -33.96 -9.06
CA GLN A 4 19.12 -35.03 -8.11
C GLN A 4 20.30 -35.29 -7.17
N ALA A 5 21.54 -35.23 -7.68
CA ALA A 5 22.75 -35.32 -6.86
C ALA A 5 22.89 -34.13 -5.88
N VAL A 6 22.57 -32.91 -6.32
CA VAL A 6 22.53 -31.73 -5.45
C VAL A 6 21.46 -31.90 -4.37
N ALA A 7 20.24 -32.30 -4.72
CA ALA A 7 19.16 -32.51 -3.76
C ALA A 7 19.50 -33.58 -2.71
N SER A 8 20.02 -34.73 -3.13
CA SER A 8 20.48 -35.78 -2.23
C SER A 8 21.65 -35.31 -1.35
N GLY A 9 22.59 -34.55 -1.90
CA GLY A 9 23.70 -33.95 -1.17
C GLY A 9 23.26 -32.93 -0.11
N LEU A 10 22.32 -32.06 -0.44
CA LEU A 10 21.73 -31.12 0.52
C LEU A 10 20.99 -31.84 1.65
N ALA A 11 20.26 -32.92 1.34
CA ALA A 11 19.62 -33.76 2.34
C ALA A 11 20.63 -34.40 3.29
N LEU A 12 21.77 -34.92 2.79
CA LEU A 12 22.86 -35.46 3.63
C LEU A 12 23.46 -34.40 4.58
N LEU A 13 23.40 -33.14 4.17
CA LEU A 13 23.88 -31.98 4.94
C LEU A 13 22.81 -31.38 5.87
N GLY A 14 21.56 -31.85 5.83
CA GLY A 14 20.45 -31.28 6.59
C GLY A 14 20.02 -29.89 6.11
N VAL A 15 20.28 -29.56 4.84
CA VAL A 15 19.91 -28.29 4.23
C VAL A 15 18.59 -28.47 3.46
N PRO A 16 17.58 -27.59 3.66
CA PRO A 16 16.35 -27.65 2.90
C PRO A 16 16.59 -27.33 1.41
N PRO A 17 15.61 -27.62 0.52
CA PRO A 17 15.69 -27.22 -0.87
C PRO A 17 16.01 -25.73 -1.04
N LEU A 18 16.79 -25.39 -2.06
CA LEU A 18 17.12 -24.01 -2.39
C LEU A 18 15.88 -23.25 -2.87
N PRO A 19 15.79 -21.93 -2.63
CA PRO A 19 14.64 -21.14 -3.05
C PRO A 19 14.49 -21.08 -4.57
N ASP A 20 13.24 -21.02 -5.04
CA ASP A 20 12.90 -20.79 -6.44
C ASP A 20 13.31 -19.37 -6.87
N LEU A 21 14.38 -19.27 -7.65
CA LEU A 21 14.87 -18.00 -8.17
C LEU A 21 13.97 -17.44 -9.27
N ASP A 22 13.22 -18.29 -9.98
CA ASP A 22 12.30 -17.85 -11.04
C ASP A 22 11.14 -17.06 -10.43
N ALA A 23 10.70 -17.42 -9.23
CA ALA A 23 9.71 -16.64 -8.48
C ALA A 23 10.21 -15.21 -8.18
N ILE A 24 11.51 -15.05 -7.90
CA ILE A 24 12.10 -13.72 -7.65
C ILE A 24 12.20 -12.95 -8.97
N ASP A 25 12.58 -13.61 -10.05
CA ASP A 25 12.67 -13.00 -11.38
C ASP A 25 11.32 -12.54 -11.92
N ARG A 26 10.25 -13.31 -11.67
CA ARG A 26 8.87 -12.90 -11.96
C ARG A 26 8.50 -11.61 -11.21
N HIS A 27 8.76 -11.53 -9.91
CA HIS A 27 8.48 -10.32 -9.14
C HIS A 27 9.30 -9.11 -9.59
N ILE A 28 10.57 -9.29 -9.92
CA ILE A 28 11.41 -8.21 -10.48
C ILE A 28 10.78 -7.69 -11.77
N THR A 29 10.38 -8.60 -12.67
CA THR A 29 9.78 -8.26 -13.96
C THR A 29 8.45 -7.53 -13.78
N GLU A 30 7.60 -7.98 -12.86
CA GLU A 30 6.32 -7.33 -12.53
C GLU A 30 6.52 -5.92 -11.98
N LEU A 31 7.49 -5.74 -11.08
CA LEU A 31 7.81 -4.43 -10.49
C LEU A 31 8.40 -3.47 -11.52
N ASP A 32 9.34 -3.93 -12.35
CA ASP A 32 9.93 -3.13 -13.43
C ASP A 32 8.84 -2.75 -14.46
N GLY A 33 7.96 -3.69 -14.82
CA GLY A 33 6.82 -3.42 -15.71
C GLY A 33 5.81 -2.43 -15.11
N ALA A 34 5.52 -2.54 -13.82
CA ALA A 34 4.66 -1.58 -13.12
C ALA A 34 5.31 -0.20 -13.03
N ALA A 35 6.61 -0.13 -12.75
CA ALA A 35 7.36 1.12 -12.72
C ALA A 35 7.33 1.82 -14.08
N ALA A 36 7.59 1.07 -15.16
CA ALA A 36 7.55 1.59 -16.52
C ALA A 36 6.16 2.14 -16.90
N ARG A 37 5.08 1.43 -16.54
CA ARG A 37 3.71 1.91 -16.75
C ARG A 37 3.42 3.21 -16.01
N HIS A 38 3.84 3.33 -14.76
CA HIS A 38 3.64 4.55 -13.99
C HIS A 38 4.48 5.72 -14.51
N GLN A 39 5.71 5.45 -14.97
CA GLN A 39 6.55 6.47 -15.60
C GLN A 39 5.96 6.94 -16.94
N ALA A 40 5.42 6.02 -17.74
CA ALA A 40 4.69 6.36 -18.97
C ALA A 40 3.47 7.23 -18.66
N LEU A 41 2.64 6.83 -17.68
CA LEU A 41 1.48 7.60 -17.25
C LEU A 41 1.87 9.01 -16.79
N ALA A 42 2.96 9.17 -16.04
CA ALA A 42 3.43 10.48 -15.60
C ALA A 42 3.89 11.35 -16.78
N THR A 43 4.55 10.74 -17.77
CA THR A 43 5.01 11.41 -18.99
C THR A 43 3.84 11.85 -19.87
N GLU A 44 2.90 10.95 -20.12
CA GLU A 44 1.65 11.22 -20.85
C GLU A 44 0.83 12.30 -20.15
N SER A 45 0.67 12.23 -18.83
CA SER A 45 -0.05 13.25 -18.05
C SER A 45 0.58 14.63 -18.24
N ARG A 46 1.91 14.75 -18.19
CA ARG A 46 2.63 16.01 -18.47
C ARG A 46 2.48 16.47 -19.92
N GLN A 47 2.42 15.54 -20.88
CA GLN A 47 2.20 15.88 -22.29
C GLN A 47 0.80 16.40 -22.54
N VAL A 48 -0.23 15.72 -22.02
CA VAL A 48 -1.63 16.15 -22.08
C VAL A 48 -1.77 17.53 -21.46
N LEU A 49 -1.10 17.78 -20.32
CA LEU A 49 -1.10 19.11 -19.74
C LEU A 49 -0.48 20.16 -20.64
N ARG A 50 0.69 19.90 -21.26
CA ARG A 50 1.30 20.88 -22.17
C ARG A 50 0.35 21.28 -23.30
N LEU A 51 -0.37 20.29 -23.85
CA LEU A 51 -1.39 20.54 -24.87
C LEU A 51 -2.60 21.31 -24.31
N ALA A 52 -3.06 20.97 -23.09
CA ALA A 52 -4.20 21.62 -22.45
C ALA A 52 -3.88 23.04 -21.94
N SER A 53 -2.61 23.33 -21.60
CA SER A 53 -2.16 24.64 -21.12
C SER A 53 -2.18 25.74 -22.19
N ALA A 54 -2.43 25.36 -23.45
CA ALA A 54 -2.79 26.28 -24.51
C ALA A 54 -4.21 26.88 -24.34
N ASN A 55 -5.03 26.29 -23.46
CA ASN A 55 -6.32 26.83 -23.07
C ASN A 55 -6.20 27.60 -21.74
N SER A 56 -6.94 28.71 -21.62
CA SER A 56 -7.04 29.52 -20.41
C SER A 56 -8.40 29.38 -19.75
N GLY A 57 -8.46 29.44 -18.42
CA GLY A 57 -9.69 29.54 -17.64
C GLY A 57 -9.81 28.49 -16.52
N PRO A 58 -10.88 28.56 -15.70
CA PRO A 58 -11.01 27.76 -14.48
C PRO A 58 -10.93 26.24 -14.69
N ALA A 59 -11.39 25.74 -15.83
CA ALA A 59 -11.29 24.33 -16.19
C ALA A 59 -9.84 23.89 -16.50
N ALA A 60 -9.06 24.75 -17.17
CA ALA A 60 -7.64 24.52 -17.42
C ALA A 60 -6.83 24.59 -16.13
N ASP A 61 -7.14 25.51 -15.23
CA ASP A 61 -6.51 25.62 -13.91
C ASP A 61 -6.79 24.40 -13.03
N ALA A 62 -8.04 23.90 -13.04
CA ALA A 62 -8.43 22.69 -12.32
C ALA A 62 -7.74 21.44 -12.90
N ALA A 63 -7.65 21.32 -14.22
CA ALA A 63 -6.91 20.24 -14.88
C ALA A 63 -5.41 20.30 -14.55
N ASN A 64 -4.82 21.49 -14.56
CA ASN A 64 -3.42 21.70 -14.18
C ASN A 64 -3.18 21.27 -12.72
N ALA A 65 -4.01 21.75 -11.80
CA ALA A 65 -3.92 21.34 -10.39
C ALA A 65 -4.10 19.83 -10.20
N HIS A 66 -4.98 19.18 -10.98
CA HIS A 66 -5.20 17.74 -10.92
C HIS A 66 -4.04 16.91 -11.49
N VAL A 67 -3.30 17.45 -12.47
CA VAL A 67 -2.22 16.73 -13.14
C VAL A 67 -0.87 16.98 -12.48
N THR A 68 -0.51 18.24 -12.23
CA THR A 68 0.83 18.64 -11.72
C THR A 68 0.84 19.11 -10.29
N GLY A 69 -0.33 19.25 -9.66
CA GLY A 69 -0.40 19.52 -8.23
C GLY A 69 0.41 18.49 -7.44
N ARG A 70 0.75 18.84 -6.20
CA ARG A 70 1.52 17.96 -5.29
C ARG A 70 0.90 16.56 -5.11
N ASP A 71 -0.41 16.42 -5.31
CA ASP A 71 -1.15 15.14 -5.28
C ASP A 71 -1.71 14.75 -6.66
N GLY A 72 -1.21 15.41 -7.71
CA GLY A 72 -1.66 15.23 -9.07
C GLY A 72 -1.24 13.89 -9.66
N THR A 73 -1.89 13.50 -10.74
CA THR A 73 -1.68 12.20 -11.39
C THR A 73 -0.23 11.99 -11.79
N ALA A 74 0.44 13.02 -12.33
CA ALA A 74 1.82 12.92 -12.79
C ALA A 74 2.81 12.73 -11.63
N ALA A 75 2.71 13.57 -10.58
CA ALA A 75 3.59 13.49 -9.43
C ALA A 75 3.42 12.17 -8.66
N THR A 76 2.17 11.70 -8.52
CA THR A 76 1.87 10.42 -7.87
C THR A 76 2.44 9.25 -8.66
N ALA A 77 2.31 9.28 -9.99
CA ALA A 77 2.80 8.23 -10.86
C ALA A 77 4.34 8.18 -10.89
N ASP A 78 5.03 9.34 -10.93
CA ASP A 78 6.50 9.40 -10.85
C ASP A 78 7.04 8.84 -9.52
N ASP A 79 6.48 9.23 -8.37
CA ASP A 79 6.93 8.73 -7.06
C ASP A 79 6.67 7.21 -6.92
N LEU A 80 5.56 6.71 -7.46
CA LEU A 80 5.27 5.28 -7.47
C LEU A 80 6.25 4.52 -8.38
N ALA A 81 6.51 5.05 -9.58
CA ALA A 81 7.49 4.47 -10.51
C ALA A 81 8.89 4.38 -9.86
N HIS A 82 9.35 5.47 -9.24
CA HIS A 82 10.64 5.51 -8.56
C HIS A 82 10.75 4.44 -7.47
N ARG A 83 9.73 4.29 -6.62
CA ARG A 83 9.73 3.30 -5.54
C ARG A 83 9.72 1.87 -6.05
N LEU A 84 8.90 1.58 -7.05
CA LEU A 84 8.86 0.25 -7.68
C LEU A 84 10.22 -0.10 -8.28
N SER A 85 10.87 0.84 -8.97
CA SER A 85 12.24 0.66 -9.51
C SER A 85 13.29 0.44 -8.43
N VAL A 86 13.26 1.22 -7.34
CA VAL A 86 14.19 1.05 -6.20
C VAL A 86 14.02 -0.35 -5.58
N THR A 87 12.78 -0.81 -5.44
CA THR A 87 12.50 -2.16 -4.96
C THR A 87 13.01 -3.23 -5.91
N ALA A 88 12.73 -3.11 -7.21
CA ALA A 88 13.21 -4.06 -8.21
C ALA A 88 14.74 -4.13 -8.18
N GLY A 89 15.43 -3.00 -8.04
CA GLY A 89 16.89 -2.94 -7.84
C GLY A 89 17.36 -3.64 -6.56
N THR A 90 16.62 -3.48 -5.46
CA THR A 90 16.91 -4.19 -4.19
C THR A 90 16.71 -5.70 -4.32
N LEU A 91 15.66 -6.13 -5.02
CA LEU A 91 15.43 -7.55 -5.32
C LEU A 91 16.49 -8.13 -6.24
N ARG A 92 16.91 -7.42 -7.29
CA ARG A 92 18.03 -7.84 -8.16
C ARG A 92 19.31 -8.03 -7.38
N SER A 93 19.65 -7.09 -6.49
CA SER A 93 20.80 -7.19 -5.61
C SER A 93 20.69 -8.43 -4.72
N THR A 94 19.51 -8.66 -4.15
CA THR A 94 19.27 -9.81 -3.28
C THR A 94 19.32 -11.14 -4.03
N ARG A 95 18.76 -11.20 -5.24
CA ARG A 95 18.86 -12.35 -6.15
C ARG A 95 20.32 -12.72 -6.40
N GLY A 96 21.19 -11.74 -6.65
CA GLY A 96 22.62 -11.96 -6.82
C GLY A 96 23.26 -12.66 -5.61
N VAL A 97 22.90 -12.23 -4.40
CA VAL A 97 23.36 -12.89 -3.17
C VAL A 97 22.79 -14.31 -3.04
N LEU A 98 21.51 -14.51 -3.37
CA LEU A 98 20.87 -15.84 -3.32
C LEU A 98 21.50 -16.83 -4.31
N VAL A 99 21.85 -16.38 -5.53
CA VAL A 99 22.58 -17.20 -6.50
C VAL A 99 23.92 -17.63 -5.92
N TRP A 100 24.67 -16.72 -5.30
CA TRP A 100 25.97 -17.04 -4.72
C TRP A 100 25.87 -18.02 -3.54
N VAL A 101 24.93 -17.77 -2.61
CA VAL A 101 24.72 -18.66 -1.46
C VAL A 101 24.18 -20.03 -1.91
N GLY A 102 23.22 -20.04 -2.83
CA GLY A 102 22.63 -21.26 -3.39
C GLY A 102 23.65 -22.10 -4.15
N GLY A 103 24.48 -21.47 -4.99
CA GLY A 103 25.59 -22.14 -5.68
C GLY A 103 26.62 -22.73 -4.71
N SER A 104 26.94 -22.01 -3.63
CA SER A 104 27.83 -22.52 -2.57
C SER A 104 27.25 -23.74 -1.87
N LEU A 105 25.96 -23.72 -1.54
CA LEU A 105 25.25 -24.85 -0.95
C LEU A 105 25.15 -26.05 -1.90
N ALA A 106 24.88 -25.81 -3.19
CA ALA A 106 24.84 -26.86 -4.20
C ALA A 106 26.21 -27.54 -4.36
N GLY A 107 27.30 -26.75 -4.38
CA GLY A 107 28.67 -27.27 -4.40
C GLY A 107 29.00 -28.11 -3.16
N LEU A 108 28.60 -27.66 -1.96
CA LEU A 108 28.73 -28.45 -0.73
C LEU A 108 27.92 -29.75 -0.80
N GLY A 109 26.71 -29.73 -1.38
CA GLY A 109 25.89 -30.91 -1.59
C GLY A 109 26.59 -31.96 -2.46
N LEU A 110 27.16 -31.55 -3.60
CA LEU A 110 27.94 -32.45 -4.46
C LEU A 110 29.15 -33.04 -3.73
N LEU A 111 29.88 -32.21 -2.96
CA LEU A 111 31.00 -32.68 -2.13
C LEU A 111 30.54 -33.66 -1.05
N ALA A 112 29.33 -33.49 -0.49
CA ALA A 112 28.79 -34.40 0.50
C ALA A 112 28.47 -35.78 -0.09
N VAL A 113 27.93 -35.84 -1.31
CA VAL A 113 27.71 -37.12 -2.02
C VAL A 113 29.04 -37.84 -2.23
N ALA A 114 30.06 -37.14 -2.73
CA ALA A 114 31.39 -37.72 -2.94
C ALA A 114 32.04 -38.16 -1.61
N ALA A 115 31.96 -37.33 -0.56
CA ALA A 115 32.52 -37.63 0.76
C ALA A 115 31.83 -38.83 1.41
N ALA A 116 30.51 -39.01 1.22
CA ALA A 116 29.80 -40.16 1.77
C ALA A 116 30.36 -41.50 1.26
N VAL A 117 30.87 -41.53 0.04
CA VAL A 117 31.45 -42.74 -0.58
C VAL A 117 32.95 -42.87 -0.29
N HIS A 118 33.70 -41.77 -0.38
CA HIS A 118 35.17 -41.82 -0.42
C HIS A 118 35.87 -41.28 0.83
N ALA A 119 35.20 -40.45 1.64
CA ALA A 119 35.81 -39.78 2.80
C ALA A 119 34.75 -39.38 3.86
N PRO A 120 34.03 -40.34 4.47
CA PRO A 120 32.89 -40.05 5.34
C PRO A 120 33.26 -39.20 6.56
N GLN A 121 34.50 -39.24 7.01
CA GLN A 121 35.04 -38.39 8.08
C GLN A 121 34.97 -36.89 7.78
N LEU A 122 34.81 -36.48 6.52
CA LEU A 122 34.66 -35.07 6.14
C LEU A 122 33.22 -34.55 6.28
N LEU A 123 32.22 -35.44 6.36
CA LEU A 123 30.80 -35.05 6.43
C LEU A 123 30.47 -34.10 7.59
N PRO A 124 31.01 -34.26 8.82
CA PRO A 124 30.74 -33.31 9.91
C PRO A 124 31.23 -31.88 9.59
N ARG A 125 32.37 -31.74 8.91
CA ARG A 125 32.91 -30.42 8.52
C ARG A 125 32.04 -29.79 7.42
N LEU A 126 31.64 -30.59 6.43
CA LEU A 126 30.75 -30.13 5.36
C LEU A 126 29.39 -29.70 5.92
N ARG A 127 28.82 -30.44 6.89
CA ARG A 127 27.59 -30.06 7.59
C ARG A 127 27.71 -28.73 8.30
N MET A 128 28.83 -28.49 9.01
CA MET A 128 29.06 -27.22 9.70
C MET A 128 29.14 -26.03 8.72
N LEU A 129 29.83 -26.21 7.59
CA LEU A 129 29.90 -25.18 6.54
C LEU A 129 28.51 -24.94 5.93
N ALA A 130 27.79 -26.01 5.60
CA ALA A 130 26.45 -25.93 5.03
C ALA A 130 25.45 -25.25 5.99
N ALA A 131 25.55 -25.51 7.30
CA ALA A 131 24.74 -24.85 8.32
C ALA A 131 24.97 -23.33 8.35
N ARG A 132 26.22 -22.86 8.20
CA ARG A 132 26.53 -21.41 8.12
C ARG A 132 25.91 -20.76 6.89
N PHE A 133 26.02 -21.39 5.73
CA PHE A 133 25.40 -20.88 4.50
C PHE A 133 23.87 -20.93 4.56
N SER A 134 23.30 -22.00 5.11
CA SER A 134 21.84 -22.15 5.34
C SER A 134 21.29 -21.08 6.30
N PHE A 135 22.05 -20.72 7.33
CA PHE A 135 21.68 -19.63 8.23
C PHE A 135 21.64 -18.28 7.49
N ARG A 136 22.69 -17.96 6.72
CA ARG A 136 22.73 -16.73 5.90
C ARG A 136 21.59 -16.69 4.88
N LEU A 137 21.29 -17.81 4.23
CA LEU A 137 20.17 -17.93 3.29
C LEU A 137 18.84 -17.56 3.95
N ARG A 138 18.55 -18.10 5.13
CA ARG A 138 17.33 -17.80 5.89
C ARG A 138 17.24 -16.34 6.29
N GLU A 139 18.35 -15.75 6.73
CA GLU A 139 18.40 -14.33 7.08
C GLU A 139 18.09 -13.43 5.88
N ILE A 140 18.65 -13.73 4.71
CA ILE A 140 18.38 -13.00 3.47
C ILE A 140 16.90 -13.10 3.10
N ILE A 141 16.33 -14.31 3.10
CA ILE A 141 14.89 -14.52 2.80
C ILE A 141 14.00 -13.74 3.78
N ALA A 142 14.32 -13.76 5.07
CA ALA A 142 13.56 -13.01 6.08
C ALA A 142 13.60 -11.50 5.83
N ARG A 143 14.75 -10.95 5.45
CA ARG A 143 14.90 -9.53 5.09
C ARG A 143 14.09 -9.14 3.85
N ILE A 144 14.07 -9.99 2.81
CA ILE A 144 13.21 -9.77 1.63
C ILE A 144 11.74 -9.71 2.06
N GLY A 145 11.29 -10.68 2.85
CA GLY A 145 9.92 -10.72 3.33
C GLY A 145 9.54 -9.48 4.15
N ALA A 146 10.44 -8.98 4.99
CA ALA A 146 10.22 -7.75 5.75
C ALA A 146 10.11 -6.51 4.84
N LEU A 147 10.96 -6.42 3.82
CA LEU A 147 10.92 -5.33 2.84
C LEU A 147 9.61 -5.33 2.05
N MET A 148 9.17 -6.49 1.56
CA MET A 148 7.90 -6.63 0.84
C MET A 148 6.70 -6.23 1.69
N ARG A 149 6.67 -6.65 2.96
CA ARG A 149 5.62 -6.23 3.89
C ARG A 149 5.64 -4.73 4.12
N SER A 150 6.81 -4.13 4.38
CA SER A 150 6.95 -2.69 4.59
C SER A 150 6.45 -1.87 3.40
N MET A 151 6.74 -2.31 2.18
CA MET A 151 6.24 -1.67 0.97
C MET A 151 4.71 -1.78 0.84
N SER A 152 4.16 -2.98 1.01
CA SER A 152 2.72 -3.20 0.95
C SER A 152 2.00 -2.29 1.95
N THR A 153 2.49 -2.23 3.19
CA THR A 153 1.97 -1.31 4.21
C THR A 153 2.07 0.16 3.78
N THR A 154 3.19 0.57 3.16
CA THR A 154 3.38 1.95 2.69
C THR A 154 2.39 2.31 1.57
N LEU A 155 2.18 1.41 0.61
CA LEU A 155 1.25 1.61 -0.50
C LEU A 155 -0.19 1.67 0.00
N THR A 156 -0.58 0.75 0.89
CA THR A 156 -1.90 0.75 1.53
C THR A 156 -2.13 2.05 2.31
N ASN A 157 -1.17 2.47 3.13
CA ASN A 157 -1.28 3.72 3.90
C ASN A 157 -1.47 4.94 3.00
N ARG A 158 -0.75 5.01 1.87
CA ARG A 158 -0.92 6.12 0.90
C ARG A 158 -2.27 6.11 0.21
N ARG A 159 -2.78 4.93 -0.14
CA ARG A 159 -4.12 4.79 -0.71
C ARG A 159 -5.17 5.26 0.31
N VAL A 160 -5.01 4.85 1.57
CA VAL A 160 -5.84 5.30 2.69
C VAL A 160 -5.77 6.83 2.85
N ASP A 161 -4.58 7.43 2.90
CA ASP A 161 -4.42 8.88 3.03
C ASP A 161 -5.04 9.65 1.86
N LYS A 162 -4.90 9.13 0.64
CA LYS A 162 -5.52 9.72 -0.56
C LYS A 162 -7.05 9.68 -0.50
N ILE A 163 -7.61 8.55 -0.08
CA ILE A 163 -9.07 8.39 0.06
C ILE A 163 -9.59 9.26 1.22
N ALA A 164 -8.88 9.29 2.35
CA ALA A 164 -9.22 10.14 3.48
C ALA A 164 -9.19 11.63 3.12
N SER A 165 -8.23 12.06 2.29
CA SER A 165 -8.22 13.42 1.73
C SER A 165 -9.45 13.70 0.86
N ARG A 166 -9.93 12.73 0.07
CA ARG A 166 -11.14 12.89 -0.73
C ARG A 166 -12.39 13.00 0.14
N PHE A 167 -12.49 12.24 1.23
CA PHE A 167 -13.56 12.41 2.21
C PHE A 167 -13.59 13.82 2.79
N HIS A 168 -12.42 14.34 3.15
CA HIS A 168 -12.30 15.72 3.62
C HIS A 168 -12.79 16.73 2.58
N ASP A 169 -12.36 16.58 1.33
CA ASP A 169 -12.76 17.47 0.24
C ASP A 169 -14.26 17.40 -0.06
N ARG A 170 -14.87 16.20 -0.04
CA ARG A 170 -16.32 16.01 -0.20
C ARG A 170 -17.09 16.65 0.97
N TRP A 171 -16.64 16.45 2.20
CA TRP A 171 -17.28 17.03 3.39
C TRP A 171 -17.32 18.56 3.36
N ARG A 172 -16.25 19.20 2.89
CA ARG A 172 -16.19 20.68 2.79
C ARG A 172 -16.83 21.24 1.52
N ALA A 173 -17.02 20.44 0.46
CA ALA A 173 -17.53 20.92 -0.83
C ALA A 173 -18.82 21.75 -0.76
N PRO A 174 -19.85 21.40 0.04
CA PRO A 174 -21.07 22.19 0.16
C PRO A 174 -20.88 23.57 0.80
N ARG A 175 -19.72 23.83 1.44
CA ARG A 175 -19.40 25.07 2.15
C ARG A 175 -18.60 26.06 1.30
N LYS A 176 -18.42 25.75 0.00
CA LYS A 176 -17.51 26.51 -0.86
C LYS A 176 -18.08 27.92 -1.13
N LEU A 177 -17.24 28.94 -0.92
CA LEU A 177 -17.54 30.35 -1.18
C LEU A 177 -17.00 30.79 -2.55
N SER A 178 -17.46 31.95 -3.03
CA SER A 178 -17.09 32.52 -4.34
C SER A 178 -15.58 32.82 -4.51
N GLY A 179 -14.82 32.90 -3.41
CA GLY A 179 -13.37 33.11 -3.40
C GLY A 179 -12.51 31.83 -3.44
N ASN A 180 -13.10 30.66 -3.74
CA ASN A 180 -12.42 29.36 -3.64
C ASN A 180 -11.94 29.01 -2.22
N THR A 181 -12.58 29.62 -1.22
CA THR A 181 -12.48 29.31 0.21
C THR A 181 -13.72 28.56 0.67
N TYR A 182 -13.79 28.22 1.95
CA TYR A 182 -14.95 27.57 2.56
C TYR A 182 -15.49 28.40 3.71
N GLU A 183 -16.77 28.26 4.04
CA GLU A 183 -17.31 28.74 5.31
C GLU A 183 -16.47 28.19 6.47
N PRO A 184 -15.85 29.06 7.30
CA PRO A 184 -14.94 28.62 8.35
C PRO A 184 -15.57 27.67 9.34
N ARG A 185 -14.84 26.62 9.69
CA ARG A 185 -15.21 25.69 10.75
C ARG A 185 -14.08 25.57 11.76
N VAL A 186 -14.00 26.57 12.64
CA VAL A 186 -13.00 26.58 13.71
C VAL A 186 -13.32 25.51 14.74
N LYS A 187 -12.31 24.74 15.13
CA LYS A 187 -12.35 23.64 16.09
C LYS A 187 -11.10 23.64 16.95
N THR A 188 -11.26 23.26 18.22
CA THR A 188 -10.12 22.97 19.10
C THR A 188 -9.48 21.64 18.72
N THR A 189 -8.15 21.55 18.76
CA THR A 189 -7.38 20.30 18.61
C THR A 189 -6.63 19.94 19.90
N THR A 190 -6.41 18.66 20.12
CA THR A 190 -5.54 18.14 21.21
C THR A 190 -4.16 17.67 20.71
N ASP A 191 -3.86 17.83 19.42
CA ASP A 191 -2.58 17.45 18.82
C ASP A 191 -1.46 18.40 19.27
N SER A 192 -0.68 17.97 20.25
CA SER A 192 0.41 18.76 20.83
C SER A 192 1.49 19.14 19.81
N ALA A 193 1.74 18.31 18.81
CA ALA A 193 2.76 18.58 17.79
C ALA A 193 2.27 19.69 16.83
N TRP A 194 0.98 19.64 16.47
CA TRP A 194 0.34 20.67 15.68
C TRP A 194 0.23 22.00 16.43
N ILE A 195 -0.17 21.97 17.71
CA ILE A 195 -0.26 23.15 18.58
C ILE A 195 1.10 23.84 18.70
N LYS A 196 2.16 23.06 18.97
CA LYS A 196 3.52 23.60 19.06
C LYS A 196 3.96 24.30 17.77
N LYS A 197 3.56 23.75 16.61
CA LYS A 197 3.95 24.27 15.29
C LYS A 197 3.19 25.55 14.91
N HIS A 198 1.92 25.69 15.31
CA HIS A 198 1.05 26.80 14.91
C HIS A 198 0.78 27.80 16.03
N SER A 199 1.28 27.53 17.24
CA SER A 199 1.10 28.37 18.44
C SER A 199 -0.37 28.65 18.79
N THR A 200 -1.26 27.73 18.44
CA THR A 200 -2.70 27.79 18.74
C THR A 200 -3.29 26.38 18.81
N ASP A 201 -4.37 26.21 19.57
CA ASP A 201 -5.19 25.00 19.59
C ASP A 201 -6.41 25.11 18.66
N GLN A 202 -6.59 26.22 17.96
CA GLN A 202 -7.71 26.45 17.05
C GLN A 202 -7.29 26.17 15.61
N VAL A 203 -8.07 25.33 14.93
CA VAL A 203 -7.90 25.03 13.50
C VAL A 203 -9.21 25.25 12.75
N ASP A 204 -9.16 26.00 11.66
CA ASP A 204 -10.25 26.01 10.68
C ASP A 204 -10.17 24.75 9.82
N ILE A 205 -10.94 23.73 10.18
CA ILE A 205 -10.88 22.43 9.52
C ILE A 205 -11.44 22.47 8.09
N ALA A 206 -12.30 23.45 7.75
CA ALA A 206 -12.84 23.58 6.39
C ALA A 206 -11.80 24.17 5.42
N ASN A 207 -11.06 25.19 5.86
CA ASN A 207 -10.03 25.85 5.06
C ASN A 207 -8.63 25.19 5.17
N THR A 208 -8.44 24.24 6.09
CA THR A 208 -7.20 23.45 6.19
C THR A 208 -7.26 22.21 5.30
N ARG A 209 -6.19 21.97 4.52
CA ARG A 209 -6.07 20.74 3.70
C ARG A 209 -5.92 19.52 4.60
N TYR A 210 -6.45 18.37 4.18
CA TYR A 210 -6.44 17.12 4.96
C TYR A 210 -5.06 16.79 5.57
N ARG A 211 -4.01 16.74 4.73
CA ARG A 211 -2.62 16.45 5.19
C ARG A 211 -2.03 17.45 6.19
N SER A 212 -2.63 18.63 6.30
CA SER A 212 -2.21 19.72 7.19
C SER A 212 -3.10 19.83 8.42
N LEU A 213 -4.18 19.05 8.49
CA LEU A 213 -5.01 18.96 9.69
C LEU A 213 -4.20 18.36 10.83
N PRO A 214 -4.55 18.66 12.08
CA PRO A 214 -4.02 17.93 13.22
C PRO A 214 -4.54 16.47 13.22
N ALA A 215 -3.80 15.58 13.87
CA ALA A 215 -4.03 14.13 13.78
C ALA A 215 -5.42 13.70 14.29
N ASP A 216 -5.95 14.37 15.31
CA ASP A 216 -7.29 14.13 15.85
C ASP A 216 -8.39 14.43 14.82
N TRP A 217 -8.22 15.49 14.02
CA TRP A 217 -9.15 15.86 12.93
C TRP A 217 -8.92 15.07 11.64
N GLN A 218 -7.77 14.42 11.46
CA GLN A 218 -7.55 13.47 10.37
C GLN A 218 -8.17 12.09 10.64
N ARG A 219 -8.32 11.73 11.92
CA ARG A 219 -8.58 10.37 12.39
C ARG A 219 -9.80 9.73 11.74
N GLU A 220 -10.95 10.40 11.76
CA GLU A 220 -12.20 9.78 11.29
C GLU A 220 -12.15 9.47 9.79
N ASN A 221 -11.70 10.42 8.97
CA ASN A 221 -11.53 10.19 7.53
C ASN A 221 -10.52 9.07 7.25
N ARG A 222 -9.44 8.99 8.04
CA ARG A 222 -8.42 7.94 7.91
C ARG A 222 -8.98 6.55 8.23
N GLU A 223 -9.75 6.43 9.31
CA GLU A 223 -10.37 5.16 9.71
C GLU A 223 -11.42 4.69 8.71
N SER A 224 -12.31 5.57 8.24
CA SER A 224 -13.28 5.23 7.20
C SER A 224 -12.59 4.81 5.90
N ALA A 225 -11.50 5.49 5.52
CA ALA A 225 -10.73 5.13 4.33
C ALA A 225 -10.05 3.75 4.49
N ARG A 226 -9.48 3.47 5.67
CA ARG A 226 -8.87 2.18 5.98
C ARG A 226 -9.90 1.03 5.88
N ILE A 227 -11.07 1.21 6.46
CA ILE A 227 -12.16 0.20 6.42
C ILE A 227 -12.63 -0.02 4.99
N GLY A 228 -12.94 1.07 4.26
CA GLY A 228 -13.41 0.96 2.88
C GLY A 228 -12.38 0.31 1.95
N VAL A 229 -11.09 0.65 2.08
CA VAL A 229 -10.00 0.00 1.31
C VAL A 229 -9.94 -1.48 1.64
N GLN A 230 -9.99 -1.85 2.92
CA GLN A 230 -9.94 -3.24 3.35
C GLN A 230 -11.09 -4.05 2.75
N LEU A 231 -12.34 -3.58 2.88
CA LEU A 231 -13.52 -4.27 2.36
C LEU A 231 -13.45 -4.48 0.84
N VAL A 232 -13.05 -3.45 0.08
CA VAL A 232 -12.92 -3.55 -1.38
C VAL A 232 -11.79 -4.51 -1.78
N ASP A 233 -10.66 -4.50 -1.08
CA ASP A 233 -9.52 -5.35 -1.41
C ASP A 233 -9.80 -6.82 -1.06
N GLU A 234 -10.45 -7.10 0.07
CA GLU A 234 -10.89 -8.44 0.46
C GLU A 234 -11.93 -9.01 -0.51
N ALA A 235 -12.90 -8.18 -0.93
CA ALA A 235 -13.90 -8.56 -1.91
C ALA A 235 -13.28 -8.89 -3.28
N ARG A 236 -12.32 -8.07 -3.74
CA ARG A 236 -11.58 -8.34 -4.99
C ARG A 236 -10.76 -9.62 -4.91
N ALA A 237 -10.06 -9.84 -3.80
CA ALA A 237 -9.28 -11.06 -3.58
C ALA A 237 -10.18 -12.31 -3.58
N SER A 238 -11.43 -12.17 -3.16
CA SER A 238 -12.42 -13.25 -3.13
C SER A 238 -13.25 -13.38 -4.41
N GLY A 239 -12.95 -12.60 -5.46
CA GLY A 239 -13.67 -12.64 -6.74
C GLY A 239 -15.08 -12.02 -6.72
N VAL A 240 -15.43 -11.26 -5.67
CA VAL A 240 -16.74 -10.59 -5.54
C VAL A 240 -16.82 -9.42 -6.51
N ASN A 241 -17.97 -9.24 -7.17
CA ASN A 241 -18.25 -8.06 -7.97
C ASN A 241 -18.48 -6.84 -7.08
N VAL A 242 -17.42 -6.05 -6.88
CA VAL A 242 -17.43 -4.82 -6.07
C VAL A 242 -18.28 -3.68 -6.63
N ARG A 243 -18.87 -3.83 -7.82
CA ARG A 243 -19.82 -2.86 -8.40
C ARG A 243 -21.28 -3.28 -8.28
N SER A 244 -21.55 -4.44 -7.68
CA SER A 244 -22.91 -4.89 -7.44
C SER A 244 -23.58 -4.07 -6.33
N GLU A 245 -24.89 -3.87 -6.44
CA GLU A 245 -25.70 -3.26 -5.39
C GLU A 245 -25.60 -4.05 -4.07
N ARG A 246 -25.60 -5.38 -4.17
CA ARG A 246 -25.41 -6.27 -3.02
C ARG A 246 -24.13 -5.96 -2.26
N PHE A 247 -22.99 -5.90 -2.95
CA PHE A 247 -21.71 -5.55 -2.30
C PHE A 247 -21.76 -4.15 -1.69
N MET A 248 -22.38 -3.19 -2.39
CA MET A 248 -22.50 -1.81 -1.90
C MET A 248 -23.24 -1.78 -0.55
N GLU A 249 -24.40 -2.44 -0.43
CA GLU A 249 -25.17 -2.47 0.82
C GLU A 249 -24.47 -3.25 1.93
N GLU A 250 -23.91 -4.43 1.62
CA GLU A 250 -23.19 -5.25 2.61
C GLU A 250 -21.97 -4.49 3.16
N ALA A 251 -21.17 -3.88 2.29
CA ALA A 251 -19.99 -3.12 2.70
C ALA A 251 -20.37 -1.85 3.46
N SER A 252 -21.44 -1.16 3.06
CA SER A 252 -21.93 0.05 3.75
C SER A 252 -22.45 -0.26 5.14
N SER A 253 -23.15 -1.40 5.32
CA SER A 253 -23.56 -1.88 6.64
C SER A 253 -22.36 -2.11 7.57
N VAL A 254 -21.28 -2.72 7.06
CA VAL A 254 -20.03 -2.87 7.84
C VAL A 254 -19.38 -1.52 8.16
N VAL A 255 -19.38 -0.57 7.22
CA VAL A 255 -18.87 0.79 7.47
C VAL A 255 -19.63 1.44 8.63
N HIS A 256 -20.97 1.35 8.61
CA HIS A 256 -21.84 1.87 9.67
C HIS A 256 -21.52 1.25 11.03
N ASP A 257 -21.47 -0.07 11.12
CA ASP A 257 -21.17 -0.78 12.38
C ASP A 257 -19.81 -0.37 12.94
N LYS A 258 -18.79 -0.28 12.07
CA LYS A 258 -17.45 0.14 12.48
C LYS A 258 -17.43 1.59 12.92
N TRP A 259 -18.14 2.48 12.22
CA TRP A 259 -18.27 3.89 12.61
C TRP A 259 -18.95 4.01 13.98
N LEU A 260 -20.06 3.30 14.17
CA LEU A 260 -20.83 3.31 15.40
C LEU A 260 -20.03 2.77 16.59
N ALA A 261 -19.21 1.73 16.38
CA ALA A 261 -18.30 1.22 17.41
C ALA A 261 -17.30 2.28 17.92
N ARG A 262 -16.91 3.25 17.08
CA ARG A 262 -16.00 4.35 17.47
C ARG A 262 -16.74 5.56 18.03
N ASN A 263 -17.95 5.82 17.52
CA ASN A 263 -18.65 7.10 17.69
C ASN A 263 -19.98 7.00 18.44
N GLY A 264 -20.37 5.80 18.88
CA GLY A 264 -21.69 5.52 19.46
C GLY A 264 -22.04 6.32 20.71
N SER A 265 -21.04 6.75 21.49
CA SER A 265 -21.27 7.57 22.69
C SER A 265 -21.92 8.91 22.37
N TRP A 266 -21.67 9.48 21.19
CA TRP A 266 -22.22 10.75 20.74
C TRP A 266 -23.08 10.67 19.47
N ALA A 267 -23.21 9.48 18.86
CA ALA A 267 -24.11 9.24 17.75
C ALA A 267 -25.57 9.55 18.11
N SER A 268 -26.34 10.07 17.15
CA SER A 268 -27.77 10.35 17.34
C SER A 268 -28.58 9.06 17.53
N GLU A 269 -29.83 9.17 17.98
CA GLU A 269 -30.72 8.00 18.09
C GLU A 269 -30.92 7.30 16.74
N GLU A 270 -31.09 8.07 15.65
CA GLU A 270 -31.20 7.53 14.29
C GLU A 270 -29.95 6.74 13.91
N GLN A 271 -28.76 7.32 14.14
CA GLN A 271 -27.48 6.70 13.78
C GLN A 271 -27.13 5.49 14.64
N ARG A 272 -27.74 5.33 15.81
CA ARG A 272 -27.55 4.13 16.64
C ARG A 272 -28.36 2.93 16.17
N ARG A 273 -29.27 3.10 15.20
CA ARG A 273 -30.07 2.02 14.65
C ARG A 273 -29.20 1.11 13.76
N PRO A 274 -29.56 -0.18 13.63
CA PRO A 274 -29.00 -1.05 12.60
C PRO A 274 -29.09 -0.41 11.22
N TYR A 275 -28.09 -0.70 10.37
CA TYR A 275 -27.98 -0.08 9.05
C TYR A 275 -29.29 -0.17 8.25
N GLU A 276 -29.97 -1.31 8.29
CA GLU A 276 -31.21 -1.56 7.55
C GLU A 276 -32.33 -0.58 7.91
N LEU A 277 -32.33 -0.07 9.15
CA LEU A 277 -33.34 0.83 9.71
C LEU A 277 -32.98 2.31 9.59
N LEU A 278 -31.81 2.64 9.01
CA LEU A 278 -31.42 4.01 8.74
C LEU A 278 -32.26 4.63 7.62
N SER A 279 -32.43 5.95 7.67
CA SER A 279 -32.94 6.70 6.53
C SER A 279 -32.00 6.57 5.32
N GLN A 280 -32.52 6.79 4.12
CA GLN A 280 -31.69 6.77 2.91
C GLN A 280 -30.58 7.82 2.96
N ALA A 281 -30.80 8.95 3.63
CA ALA A 281 -29.79 10.00 3.77
C ALA A 281 -28.62 9.57 4.66
N GLU A 282 -28.86 8.83 5.74
CA GLU A 282 -27.77 8.28 6.56
C GLU A 282 -27.05 7.14 5.83
N LYS A 283 -27.79 6.19 5.21
CA LYS A 283 -27.18 5.10 4.41
C LYS A 283 -26.27 5.63 3.30
N GLU A 284 -26.68 6.73 2.66
CA GLU A 284 -25.91 7.32 1.58
C GLU A 284 -24.53 7.80 2.02
N LYS A 285 -24.34 8.17 3.29
CA LYS A 285 -23.02 8.52 3.83
C LYS A 285 -22.09 7.31 3.86
N ASP A 286 -22.60 6.15 4.29
CA ASP A 286 -21.82 4.90 4.32
C ASP A 286 -21.53 4.39 2.90
N ARG A 287 -22.51 4.48 1.99
CA ARG A 287 -22.30 4.17 0.57
C ARG A 287 -21.25 5.08 -0.05
N ASP A 288 -21.22 6.36 0.30
CA ASP A 288 -20.24 7.31 -0.21
C ASP A 288 -18.80 6.92 0.14
N VAL A 289 -18.59 6.27 1.31
CA VAL A 289 -17.30 5.70 1.69
C VAL A 289 -16.85 4.68 0.64
N ILE A 290 -17.70 3.73 0.30
CA ILE A 290 -17.39 2.66 -0.66
C ILE A 290 -17.23 3.21 -2.07
N ARG A 291 -18.12 4.12 -2.51
CA ARG A 291 -18.02 4.77 -3.83
C ARG A 291 -16.71 5.55 -3.98
N THR A 292 -16.30 6.32 -2.97
CA THR A 292 -15.02 7.06 -3.00
C THR A 292 -13.82 6.12 -3.15
N VAL A 293 -13.83 4.97 -2.46
CA VAL A 293 -12.76 3.96 -2.54
C VAL A 293 -12.71 3.35 -3.94
N LEU A 294 -13.87 3.08 -4.54
CA LEU A 294 -14.00 2.56 -5.89
C LEU A 294 -13.71 3.61 -6.98
N GLY A 295 -13.71 4.89 -6.61
CA GLY A 295 -13.51 6.01 -7.53
C GLY A 295 -14.71 6.25 -8.45
N ILE A 296 -15.92 5.98 -7.95
CA ILE A 296 -17.20 6.22 -8.64
C ILE A 296 -18.05 7.25 -7.90
#